data_AF-A0A936J193-F1
#
_entry.id   AF-A0A936J193-F1
#
_cell.length_a   1.000
_cell.length_b   1.000
_cell.length_c   1.000
_cell.angle_alpha   90.00
_cell.angle_beta   90.00
_cell.angle_gamma   90.00
#
_symmetry.space_group_name_H-M   'P 1'
#
loop_
_entity.id
_entity.type
_entity.pdbx_description
1 polymer ?
#
loop_
_entity_poly.entity_id
_entity_poly.type
_entity_poly.pdbx_seq_one_letter_code
_entity_poly.pdbx_strand_id
1 'polypeptide(L)'
;MKFVLISIALVSFSSATLGQLSGNPENWCREGFFTRDSDDFKIATVEGAKGSRKYFYSDDSESQKCPESAGCRLKTYLIPGDKVVANRVRGNSMCVWYTPAKGSPTVGWMRSEDLTIEASVAKVGLTAWLGEWTYGENTINFTNNKLAGWLNVTGSAVWKGVGDNVHVGELDGRVEPRNGSLLFSDGEDEFDCRATMRLVGGFLVVADNLQCGGMNVTFSGVYRRLFDKRGVR
;
A
#
# COMPACT_ATOMS: atom_id res chain seq x y z
N MET A 1 -3.86 0.24 -65.03
CA MET A 1 -4.21 -0.41 -63.75
C MET A 1 -3.14 -0.07 -62.73
N LYS A 2 -3.42 0.83 -61.77
CA LYS A 2 -2.54 1.11 -60.62
C LYS A 2 -3.19 0.49 -59.39
N PHE A 3 -2.57 -0.53 -58.81
CA PHE A 3 -3.00 -1.15 -57.56
C PHE A 3 -2.68 -0.20 -56.41
N VAL A 4 -3.71 0.18 -55.64
CA VAL A 4 -3.56 0.90 -54.37
C VAL A 4 -3.53 -0.14 -53.26
N LEU A 5 -2.35 -0.31 -52.65
CA LEU A 5 -2.17 -1.11 -51.43
C LEU A 5 -2.72 -0.31 -50.24
N ILE A 6 -3.80 -0.80 -49.65
CA ILE A 6 -4.35 -0.29 -48.41
C ILE A 6 -3.63 -1.00 -47.26
N SER A 7 -2.67 -0.31 -46.63
CA SER A 7 -2.03 -0.76 -45.39
C SER A 7 -3.02 -0.61 -44.23
N ILE A 8 -3.54 -1.74 -43.73
CA ILE A 8 -4.33 -1.78 -42.50
C ILE A 8 -3.35 -1.70 -41.33
N ALA A 9 -3.33 -0.55 -40.65
CA ALA A 9 -2.59 -0.38 -39.41
C ALA A 9 -3.32 -1.15 -38.29
N LEU A 10 -2.73 -2.26 -37.84
CA LEU A 10 -3.15 -2.94 -36.61
C LEU A 10 -2.84 -2.03 -35.42
N VAL A 11 -3.88 -1.45 -34.82
CA VAL A 11 -3.79 -0.76 -33.53
C VAL A 11 -3.74 -1.84 -32.45
N SER A 12 -2.55 -2.12 -31.94
CA SER A 12 -2.34 -2.92 -30.75
C SER A 12 -2.94 -2.19 -29.54
N PHE A 13 -4.02 -2.73 -28.98
CA PHE A 13 -4.48 -2.35 -27.65
C PHE A 13 -3.42 -2.82 -26.64
N SER A 14 -2.53 -1.92 -26.22
CA SER A 14 -1.78 -2.10 -25.00
C SER A 14 -2.78 -2.11 -23.85
N SER A 15 -3.12 -3.30 -23.34
CA SER A 15 -3.76 -3.43 -22.04
C SER A 15 -2.90 -2.65 -21.05
N ALA A 16 -3.46 -1.59 -20.48
CA ALA A 16 -2.77 -0.80 -19.48
C ALA A 16 -2.52 -1.70 -18.26
N THR A 17 -1.33 -2.30 -18.18
CA THR A 17 -0.77 -2.88 -16.96
C THR A 17 -0.47 -1.73 -16.01
N LEU A 18 -1.51 -1.18 -15.39
CA LEU A 18 -1.37 -0.09 -14.45
C LEU A 18 -0.80 -0.63 -13.14
N GLY A 19 0.46 -0.26 -12.87
CA GLY A 19 1.00 -0.16 -11.51
C GLY A 19 1.62 -1.42 -10.91
N GLN A 20 2.10 -2.40 -11.70
CA GLN A 20 2.91 -3.50 -11.14
C GLN A 20 4.40 -3.23 -11.31
N LEU A 21 5.12 -3.17 -10.19
CA LEU A 21 6.58 -3.23 -10.16
C LEU A 21 7.02 -4.69 -10.42
N SER A 22 8.06 -4.87 -11.23
CA SER A 22 8.53 -6.21 -11.64
C SER A 22 9.04 -7.04 -10.44
N GLY A 23 8.74 -8.34 -10.40
CA GLY A 23 9.42 -9.28 -9.48
C GLY A 23 8.54 -10.39 -8.90
N ASN A 24 7.25 -10.11 -8.67
CA ASN A 24 6.32 -11.07 -8.08
C ASN A 24 5.28 -11.58 -9.09
N PRO A 25 4.75 -12.81 -8.93
CA PRO A 25 3.64 -13.31 -9.74
C PRO A 25 2.44 -12.36 -9.71
N GLU A 26 1.83 -12.09 -10.87
CA GLU A 26 0.69 -11.16 -11.00
C GLU A 26 -0.50 -11.57 -10.13
N ASN A 27 -0.66 -12.87 -9.86
CA ASN A 27 -1.73 -13.37 -9.02
C ASN A 27 -1.51 -13.10 -7.53
N TRP A 28 -0.30 -12.81 -7.06
CA TRP A 28 -0.06 -12.59 -5.63
C TRP A 28 -0.72 -11.31 -5.15
N CYS A 29 -1.40 -11.37 -4.00
CA CYS A 29 -1.87 -10.20 -3.28
C CYS A 29 -1.75 -10.50 -1.78
N ARG A 30 -0.58 -10.18 -1.21
CA ARG A 30 -0.21 -10.50 0.17
C ARG A 30 0.44 -9.30 0.84
N GLU A 31 0.34 -9.29 2.16
CA GLU A 31 0.87 -8.23 3.02
C GLU A 31 2.31 -7.85 2.72
N GLY A 32 3.23 -8.82 2.68
CA GLY A 32 4.66 -8.57 2.51
C GLY A 32 5.08 -7.92 1.18
N PHE A 33 4.21 -7.88 0.18
CA PHE A 33 4.49 -7.32 -1.14
C PHE A 33 3.60 -6.12 -1.50
N PHE A 34 2.47 -5.95 -0.79
CA PHE A 34 1.44 -4.99 -1.16
C PHE A 34 1.98 -3.57 -1.40
N THR A 35 2.83 -3.06 -0.50
CA THR A 35 3.32 -1.68 -0.59
C THR A 35 4.48 -1.52 -1.59
N ARG A 36 5.10 -2.64 -1.99
CA ARG A 36 6.31 -2.68 -2.82
C ARG A 36 6.03 -3.07 -4.28
N ASP A 37 4.88 -3.67 -4.55
CA ASP A 37 4.48 -4.11 -5.89
C ASP A 37 3.82 -3.00 -6.72
N SER A 38 3.60 -1.81 -6.16
CA SER A 38 2.92 -0.72 -6.85
C SER A 38 3.41 0.65 -6.40
N ASP A 39 3.28 1.64 -7.27
CA ASP A 39 3.37 3.06 -6.96
C ASP A 39 2.00 3.76 -7.03
N ASP A 40 0.96 3.06 -7.51
CA ASP A 40 -0.39 3.57 -7.66
C ASP A 40 -1.33 2.99 -6.60
N PHE A 41 -1.64 3.81 -5.61
CA PHE A 41 -2.53 3.46 -4.50
C PHE A 41 -3.75 4.37 -4.51
N LYS A 42 -4.90 3.77 -4.22
CA LYS A 42 -6.19 4.44 -4.12
C LYS A 42 -6.86 4.10 -2.81
N ILE A 43 -7.75 4.98 -2.35
CA ILE A 43 -8.72 4.60 -1.33
C ILE A 43 -9.95 4.06 -2.03
N ALA A 44 -10.45 2.94 -1.52
CA ALA A 44 -11.73 2.39 -1.94
C ALA A 44 -12.62 2.18 -0.71
N THR A 45 -13.92 2.35 -0.91
CA THR A 45 -14.94 1.99 0.08
C THR A 45 -15.67 0.74 -0.39
N VAL A 46 -15.88 -0.20 0.53
CA VAL A 46 -16.68 -1.40 0.29
C VAL A 46 -18.14 -1.01 0.15
N GLU A 47 -18.78 -1.45 -0.94
CA GLU A 47 -20.16 -1.12 -1.27
C GLU A 47 -21.15 -2.26 -0.99
N GLY A 48 -22.43 -1.91 -0.93
CA GLY A 48 -23.53 -2.87 -0.89
C GLY A 48 -24.58 -2.58 0.18
N ALA A 49 -25.61 -3.42 0.22
CA ALA A 49 -26.65 -3.31 1.23
C ALA A 49 -26.09 -3.54 2.65
N LYS A 50 -26.59 -2.78 3.63
CA LYS A 50 -26.20 -2.89 5.04
C LYS A 50 -26.25 -4.35 5.51
N GLY A 51 -25.15 -4.83 6.08
CA GLY A 51 -25.02 -6.21 6.58
C GLY A 51 -24.65 -7.26 5.53
N SER A 52 -24.52 -6.88 4.25
CA SER A 52 -23.92 -7.76 3.25
C SER A 52 -22.43 -7.98 3.51
N ARG A 53 -21.90 -9.10 3.01
CA ARG A 53 -20.50 -9.50 3.19
C ARG A 53 -19.81 -9.52 1.84
N LYS A 54 -18.67 -8.82 1.74
CA LYS A 54 -17.82 -8.77 0.56
C LYS A 54 -16.54 -9.53 0.84
N TYR A 55 -16.35 -10.65 0.14
CA TYR A 55 -15.36 -11.64 0.51
C TYR A 55 -14.01 -11.38 -0.15
N PHE A 56 -12.95 -11.77 0.55
CA PHE A 56 -11.63 -11.88 -0.05
C PHE A 56 -11.53 -13.15 -0.91
N TYR A 57 -10.62 -13.12 -1.88
CA TYR A 57 -10.28 -14.23 -2.76
C TYR A 57 -8.80 -14.56 -2.64
N SER A 58 -8.49 -15.86 -2.63
CA SER A 58 -7.13 -16.39 -2.57
C SER A 58 -6.29 -15.89 -3.74
N ASP A 59 -4.98 -15.87 -3.55
CA ASP A 59 -4.01 -15.69 -4.62
C ASP A 59 -3.32 -16.99 -5.03
N ASP A 60 -3.74 -18.12 -4.49
CA ASP A 60 -3.18 -19.43 -4.82
C ASP A 60 -3.43 -19.82 -6.28
N SER A 61 -2.34 -19.92 -7.06
CA SER A 61 -2.36 -20.26 -8.47
C SER A 61 -2.30 -21.76 -8.77
N GLU A 62 -1.96 -22.61 -7.79
CA GLU A 62 -1.55 -24.00 -8.09
C GLU A 62 -2.70 -24.90 -8.52
N SER A 63 -3.94 -24.58 -8.13
CA SER A 63 -5.09 -25.46 -8.40
C SER A 63 -6.33 -24.79 -8.99
N GLN A 64 -6.50 -23.46 -8.88
CA GLN A 64 -7.82 -22.84 -9.09
C GLN A 64 -7.88 -21.54 -9.91
N LYS A 65 -6.84 -21.14 -10.64
CA LYS A 65 -6.82 -19.86 -11.40
C LYS A 65 -7.28 -18.66 -10.53
N CYS A 66 -6.84 -18.60 -9.28
CA CYS A 66 -7.25 -17.53 -8.37
C CYS A 66 -6.63 -16.19 -8.73
N PRO A 67 -7.33 -15.06 -8.49
CA PRO A 67 -8.59 -14.92 -7.75
C PRO A 67 -9.86 -15.01 -8.63
N GLU A 68 -9.76 -15.42 -9.89
CA GLU A 68 -10.88 -15.33 -10.84
C GLU A 68 -11.97 -16.37 -10.55
N SER A 69 -11.59 -17.60 -10.23
CA SER A 69 -12.53 -18.70 -9.97
C SER A 69 -13.36 -18.50 -8.71
N ALA A 70 -14.60 -19.01 -8.73
CA ALA A 70 -15.48 -19.02 -7.56
C ALA A 70 -14.90 -19.84 -6.39
N GLY A 71 -14.08 -20.86 -6.67
CA GLY A 71 -13.41 -21.68 -5.67
C GLY A 71 -12.42 -20.91 -4.79
N CYS A 72 -11.96 -19.75 -5.27
CA CYS A 72 -10.97 -18.93 -4.58
C CYS A 72 -11.54 -18.12 -3.42
N ARG A 73 -12.87 -18.08 -3.24
CA ARG A 73 -13.51 -17.27 -2.19
C ARG A 73 -13.09 -17.74 -0.80
N LEU A 74 -12.48 -16.85 -0.03
CA LEU A 74 -12.10 -17.06 1.35
C LEU A 74 -13.29 -16.84 2.29
N LYS A 75 -13.14 -17.25 3.56
CA LYS A 75 -14.13 -16.98 4.61
C LYS A 75 -14.07 -15.55 5.13
N THR A 76 -12.92 -14.89 5.00
CA THR A 76 -12.71 -13.51 5.43
C THR A 76 -13.49 -12.56 4.52
N TYR A 77 -14.11 -11.54 5.11
CA TYR A 77 -14.92 -10.56 4.40
C TYR A 77 -14.86 -9.20 5.09
N LEU A 78 -15.24 -8.17 4.32
CA LEU A 78 -15.55 -6.84 4.79
C LEU A 78 -17.06 -6.58 4.66
N ILE A 79 -17.51 -5.49 5.27
CA ILE A 79 -18.89 -5.04 5.20
C ILE A 79 -18.96 -3.65 4.54
N PRO A 80 -20.11 -3.26 3.97
CA PRO A 80 -20.26 -1.95 3.36
C PRO A 80 -19.90 -0.81 4.31
N GLY A 81 -19.15 0.17 3.79
CA GLY A 81 -18.59 1.29 4.54
C GLY A 81 -17.16 1.08 5.05
N ASP A 82 -16.63 -0.15 5.02
CA ASP A 82 -15.22 -0.39 5.31
C ASP A 82 -14.34 0.30 4.27
N LYS A 83 -13.30 1.01 4.73
CA LYS A 83 -12.31 1.66 3.86
C LYS A 83 -11.07 0.80 3.72
N VAL A 84 -10.59 0.67 2.49
CA VAL A 84 -9.37 -0.07 2.15
C VAL A 84 -8.41 0.79 1.35
N VAL A 85 -7.12 0.49 1.46
CA VAL A 85 -6.15 0.92 0.46
C VAL A 85 -6.15 -0.13 -0.64
N ALA A 86 -6.42 0.27 -1.87
CA ALA A 86 -6.40 -0.60 -3.04
C ALA A 86 -5.18 -0.26 -3.91
N ASN A 87 -4.59 -1.28 -4.49
CA ASN A 87 -3.68 -1.17 -5.62
C ASN A 87 -4.08 -2.19 -6.69
N ARG A 88 -3.23 -2.35 -7.72
CA ARG A 88 -3.23 -3.39 -8.77
C ARG A 88 -4.57 -4.08 -9.07
N VAL A 89 -4.97 -4.04 -10.34
CA VAL A 89 -6.15 -4.75 -10.84
C VAL A 89 -5.72 -6.03 -11.55
N ARG A 90 -6.41 -7.14 -11.29
CA ARG A 90 -6.28 -8.38 -12.04
C ARG A 90 -7.65 -8.96 -12.37
N GLY A 91 -7.97 -9.06 -13.65
CA GLY A 91 -9.31 -9.41 -14.11
C GLY A 91 -10.35 -8.45 -13.53
N ASN A 92 -11.37 -9.00 -12.85
CA ASN A 92 -12.40 -8.21 -12.15
C ASN A 92 -12.14 -8.10 -10.64
N SER A 93 -10.88 -8.11 -10.22
CA SER A 93 -10.48 -8.03 -8.83
C SER A 93 -9.41 -6.96 -8.61
N MET A 94 -9.44 -6.32 -7.43
CA MET A 94 -8.42 -5.39 -6.96
C MET A 94 -7.70 -5.97 -5.76
N CYS A 95 -6.39 -5.76 -5.68
CA CYS A 95 -5.62 -6.14 -4.51
C CYS A 95 -5.82 -5.07 -3.44
N VAL A 96 -6.28 -5.46 -2.25
CA VAL A 96 -6.64 -4.51 -1.20
C VAL A 96 -5.97 -4.82 0.12
N TRP A 97 -5.76 -3.77 0.90
CA TRP A 97 -5.30 -3.79 2.27
C TRP A 97 -6.36 -3.15 3.18
N TYR A 98 -6.86 -3.94 4.12
CA TYR A 98 -7.76 -3.46 5.17
C TYR A 98 -7.05 -3.47 6.52
N THR A 99 -7.02 -2.31 7.20
CA THR A 99 -6.50 -2.18 8.56
C THR A 99 -7.65 -1.95 9.53
N PRO A 100 -8.03 -2.93 10.36
CA PRO A 100 -9.13 -2.77 11.31
C PRO A 100 -8.76 -1.77 12.44
N ALA A 101 -9.75 -1.41 13.25
CA ALA A 101 -9.52 -0.65 14.48
C ALA A 101 -8.73 -1.43 15.55
N LYS A 102 -8.88 -2.76 15.56
CA LYS A 102 -8.18 -3.69 16.45
C LYS A 102 -7.86 -4.97 15.68
N GLY A 103 -6.71 -5.57 15.98
CA GLY A 103 -6.24 -6.78 15.31
C GLY A 103 -5.34 -6.50 14.11
N SER A 104 -4.96 -7.56 13.41
CA SER A 104 -4.04 -7.52 12.27
C SER A 104 -4.74 -7.05 11.00
N PRO A 105 -3.99 -6.46 10.04
CA PRO A 105 -4.54 -6.16 8.73
C PRO A 105 -4.97 -7.44 8.00
N THR A 106 -5.78 -7.26 6.97
CA THR A 106 -6.08 -8.30 5.99
C THR A 106 -5.72 -7.79 4.61
N VAL A 107 -4.97 -8.58 3.85
CA VAL A 107 -4.57 -8.27 2.48
C VAL A 107 -5.00 -9.40 1.58
N GLY A 108 -5.59 -9.06 0.43
CA GLY A 108 -6.03 -10.06 -0.54
C GLY A 108 -6.84 -9.44 -1.66
N TRP A 109 -7.27 -10.29 -2.60
CA TRP A 109 -8.10 -9.85 -3.73
C TRP A 109 -9.55 -9.65 -3.30
N MET A 110 -10.17 -8.57 -3.75
CA MET A 110 -11.62 -8.34 -3.64
C MET A 110 -12.20 -8.03 -5.02
N ARG A 111 -13.49 -8.30 -5.25
CA ARG A 111 -14.10 -7.98 -6.56
C ARG A 111 -14.17 -6.47 -6.76
N SER A 112 -13.82 -6.00 -7.95
CA SER A 112 -13.84 -4.58 -8.29
C SER A 112 -15.26 -4.00 -8.19
N GLU A 113 -16.30 -4.78 -8.48
CA GLU A 113 -17.71 -4.37 -8.35
C GLU A 113 -18.18 -4.16 -6.91
N ASP A 114 -17.44 -4.70 -5.93
CA ASP A 114 -17.71 -4.52 -4.51
C ASP A 114 -17.06 -3.25 -3.95
N LEU A 115 -16.36 -2.48 -4.79
CA LEU A 115 -15.53 -1.35 -4.41
C LEU A 115 -15.89 -0.08 -5.19
N THR A 116 -16.09 1.02 -4.48
CA THR A 116 -16.08 2.37 -5.07
C THR A 116 -14.74 3.04 -4.81
N ILE A 117 -14.02 3.41 -5.87
CA ILE A 117 -12.78 4.17 -5.76
C ILE A 117 -13.10 5.62 -5.39
N GLU A 118 -12.51 6.10 -4.30
CA GLU A 118 -12.61 7.50 -3.90
C GLU A 118 -11.81 8.37 -4.87
N ALA A 119 -12.37 9.52 -5.25
CA ALA A 119 -11.65 10.50 -6.06
C ALA A 119 -10.38 10.93 -5.33
N SER A 120 -9.26 10.98 -6.06
CA SER A 120 -8.01 11.47 -5.50
C SER A 120 -8.20 12.91 -5.02
N VAL A 121 -7.83 13.15 -3.76
CA VAL A 121 -7.86 14.49 -3.17
C VAL A 121 -6.74 15.38 -3.75
N ALA A 122 -6.97 16.68 -3.71
CA ALA A 122 -6.03 17.71 -4.16
C ALA A 122 -4.66 17.63 -3.46
N LYS A 123 -3.70 18.42 -3.96
CA LYS A 123 -2.31 18.49 -3.49
C LYS A 123 -2.19 18.38 -1.95
N VAL A 124 -1.50 17.34 -1.50
CA VAL A 124 -1.27 17.05 -0.08
C VAL A 124 -0.28 18.06 0.50
N GLY A 125 -0.71 18.83 1.52
CA GLY A 125 0.14 19.78 2.23
C GLY A 125 1.02 19.14 3.30
N LEU A 126 2.04 19.86 3.79
CA LEU A 126 2.98 19.35 4.80
C LEU A 126 2.30 18.91 6.11
N THR A 127 1.25 19.60 6.53
CA THR A 127 0.52 19.28 7.77
C THR A 127 -0.16 17.91 7.72
N ALA A 128 -0.44 17.38 6.53
CA ALA A 128 -1.00 16.04 6.36
C ALA A 128 -0.02 14.92 6.71
N TRP A 129 1.28 15.22 6.85
CA TRP A 129 2.31 14.26 7.24
C TRP A 129 2.55 14.23 8.76
N LEU A 130 2.41 15.37 9.44
CA LEU A 130 2.80 15.55 10.84
C LEU A 130 2.21 14.54 11.84
N GLY A 131 2.89 14.31 12.95
CA GLY A 131 2.45 13.41 14.00
C GLY A 131 2.84 11.96 13.76
N GLU A 132 2.35 11.09 14.65
CA GLU A 132 2.74 9.70 14.72
C GLU A 132 1.82 8.81 13.88
N TRP A 133 2.44 7.89 13.16
CA TRP A 133 1.83 6.88 12.31
C TRP A 133 2.21 5.51 12.83
N THR A 134 1.25 4.61 12.93
CA THR A 134 1.46 3.29 13.54
C THR A 134 1.03 2.17 12.60
N TYR A 135 1.81 1.09 12.58
CA TYR A 135 1.48 -0.17 11.93
C TYR A 135 1.96 -1.34 12.81
N GLY A 136 1.02 -2.06 13.45
CA GLY A 136 1.40 -3.04 14.46
C GLY A 136 2.16 -2.37 15.61
N GLU A 137 3.40 -2.80 15.85
CA GLU A 137 4.32 -2.19 16.81
C GLU A 137 5.25 -1.14 16.17
N ASN A 138 5.24 -1.02 14.84
CA ASN A 138 6.08 -0.06 14.13
C ASN A 138 5.49 1.35 14.21
N THR A 139 6.38 2.34 14.31
CA THR A 139 6.02 3.76 14.39
C THR A 139 6.84 4.60 13.42
N ILE A 140 6.23 5.64 12.87
CA ILE A 140 6.90 6.71 12.12
C ILE A 140 6.30 8.03 12.57
N ASN A 141 7.12 8.98 12.97
CA ASN A 141 6.69 10.29 13.42
C ASN A 141 7.30 11.39 12.55
N PHE A 142 6.45 12.33 12.12
CA PHE A 142 6.90 13.51 11.38
C PHE A 142 6.70 14.77 12.21
N THR A 143 7.73 15.61 12.26
CA THR A 143 7.66 16.92 12.91
C THR A 143 8.11 18.02 11.97
N ASN A 144 7.77 19.27 12.32
CA ASN A 144 8.20 20.43 11.54
C ASN A 144 9.73 20.52 11.52
N ASN A 145 10.30 20.80 10.35
CA ASN A 145 11.70 21.19 10.22
C ASN A 145 11.82 22.72 10.16
N LYS A 146 12.99 23.25 10.53
CA LYS A 146 13.31 24.68 10.39
C LYS A 146 13.45 25.12 8.92
N LEU A 147 13.82 24.19 8.04
CA LEU A 147 13.92 24.40 6.60
C LEU A 147 12.52 24.28 5.97
N ALA A 148 12.08 25.33 5.29
CA ALA A 148 10.78 25.37 4.63
C ALA A 148 10.67 24.25 3.57
N GLY A 149 9.54 23.53 3.55
CA GLY A 149 9.34 22.39 2.65
C GLY A 149 9.78 21.04 3.22
N TRP A 150 10.55 21.04 4.32
CA TRP A 150 11.11 19.83 4.92
C TRP A 150 10.39 19.44 6.22
N LEU A 151 10.47 18.16 6.54
CA LEU A 151 10.03 17.55 7.80
C LEU A 151 11.20 16.81 8.43
N ASN A 152 11.22 16.74 9.76
CA ASN A 152 12.02 15.69 10.42
C ASN A 152 11.19 14.41 10.42
N VAL A 153 11.87 13.28 10.26
CA VAL A 153 11.27 11.95 10.37
C VAL A 153 12.06 11.15 11.37
N THR A 154 11.34 10.49 12.27
CA THR A 154 11.89 9.43 13.13
C THR A 154 11.02 8.19 12.97
N GLY A 155 11.58 7.00 13.12
CA GLY A 155 10.80 5.76 13.05
C GLY A 155 11.45 4.62 13.82
N SER A 156 10.62 3.68 14.24
CA SER A 156 11.05 2.44 14.86
C SER A 156 10.27 1.28 14.27
N ALA A 157 10.97 0.20 13.91
CA ALA A 157 10.38 -1.05 13.47
C ALA A 157 10.93 -2.21 14.31
N VAL A 158 10.08 -3.19 14.58
CA VAL A 158 10.45 -4.38 15.37
C VAL A 158 9.96 -5.65 14.70
N TRP A 159 10.82 -6.66 14.68
CA TRP A 159 10.47 -8.02 14.33
C TRP A 159 10.76 -8.94 15.50
N LYS A 160 9.81 -9.83 15.82
CA LYS A 160 9.91 -10.81 16.91
C LYS A 160 9.84 -12.22 16.35
N GLY A 161 10.90 -12.98 16.56
CA GLY A 161 11.02 -14.38 16.20
C GLY A 161 10.55 -15.31 17.32
N VAL A 162 11.02 -16.55 17.28
CA VAL A 162 10.77 -17.54 18.35
C VAL A 162 11.63 -17.22 19.57
N GLY A 163 11.03 -17.27 20.76
CA GLY A 163 11.72 -16.96 22.02
C GLY A 163 12.03 -15.47 22.16
N ASP A 164 13.22 -15.15 22.66
CA ASP A 164 13.67 -13.77 22.89
C ASP A 164 14.37 -13.15 21.65
N ASN A 165 14.19 -13.73 20.46
CA ASN A 165 14.81 -13.21 19.25
C ASN A 165 14.06 -11.95 18.77
N VAL A 166 14.67 -10.79 18.98
CA VAL A 166 14.11 -9.49 18.59
C VAL A 166 15.11 -8.75 17.71
N HIS A 167 14.64 -8.31 16.55
CA HIS A 167 15.39 -7.42 15.67
C HIS A 167 14.69 -6.07 15.59
N VAL A 168 15.47 -5.00 15.49
CA VAL A 168 14.95 -3.63 15.45
C VAL A 168 15.54 -2.87 14.27
N GLY A 169 14.86 -1.79 13.90
CA GLY A 169 15.30 -0.84 12.88
C GLY A 169 14.83 0.56 13.26
N GLU A 170 15.59 1.56 12.83
CA GLU A 170 15.33 2.96 13.16
C GLU A 170 15.44 3.82 11.89
N LEU A 171 14.62 4.87 11.84
CA LEU A 171 14.77 5.96 10.87
C LEU A 171 15.06 7.22 11.67
N ASP A 172 16.04 8.00 11.24
CA ASP A 172 16.26 9.37 11.73
C ASP A 172 16.79 10.22 10.58
N GLY A 173 16.11 11.33 10.30
CA GLY A 173 16.59 12.25 9.29
C GLY A 173 15.60 13.35 8.94
N ARG A 174 15.83 13.93 7.77
CA ARG A 174 14.99 14.98 7.19
C ARG A 174 14.53 14.56 5.80
N VAL A 175 13.28 14.86 5.49
CA VAL A 175 12.64 14.49 4.23
C VAL A 175 11.89 15.67 3.64
N GLU A 176 11.80 15.70 2.32
CA GLU A 176 11.09 16.73 1.58
C GLU A 176 9.92 16.10 0.81
N PRO A 177 8.69 16.18 1.34
CA PRO A 177 7.53 15.63 0.65
C PRO A 177 7.20 16.39 -0.65
N ARG A 178 6.97 15.63 -1.71
CA ARG A 178 6.59 16.13 -3.03
C ARG A 178 5.40 15.34 -3.56
N ASN A 179 4.32 16.05 -3.88
CA ASN A 179 3.11 15.47 -4.49
C ASN A 179 2.52 14.26 -3.73
N GLY A 180 2.50 14.33 -2.39
CA GLY A 180 1.95 13.23 -1.57
C GLY A 180 2.89 12.03 -1.43
N SER A 181 4.12 12.11 -1.91
CA SER A 181 5.17 11.11 -1.69
C SER A 181 6.44 11.73 -1.12
N LEU A 182 7.24 10.94 -0.42
CA LEU A 182 8.60 11.29 -0.03
C LEU A 182 9.50 10.06 -0.14
N LEU A 183 10.80 10.33 -0.27
CA LEU A 183 11.87 9.34 -0.25
C LEU A 183 12.74 9.60 0.99
N PHE A 184 12.98 8.56 1.76
CA PHE A 184 13.97 8.52 2.83
C PHE A 184 15.18 7.70 2.35
N SER A 185 16.37 8.19 2.69
CA SER A 185 17.66 7.50 2.51
C SER A 185 18.59 7.92 3.64
N ASP A 186 19.26 6.97 4.30
CA ASP A 186 20.30 7.27 5.30
C ASP A 186 21.73 7.30 4.71
N GLY A 187 21.86 7.00 3.41
CA GLY A 187 23.06 7.22 2.61
C GLY A 187 22.83 7.03 1.10
N GLU A 188 23.90 6.81 0.34
CA GLU A 188 23.89 6.66 -1.12
C GLU A 188 24.28 5.24 -1.61
N ASP A 189 24.76 4.38 -0.72
CA ASP A 189 25.16 3.01 -1.01
C ASP A 189 23.93 2.11 -1.24
N GLU A 190 24.13 0.97 -1.90
CA GLU A 190 23.04 0.05 -2.25
C GLU A 190 22.40 -0.63 -1.03
N PHE A 191 23.15 -0.73 0.07
CA PHE A 191 22.74 -1.33 1.34
C PHE A 191 22.20 -0.30 2.34
N ASP A 192 22.20 0.98 1.99
CA ASP A 192 21.64 2.00 2.84
C ASP A 192 20.11 1.85 2.93
N CYS A 193 19.55 2.16 4.09
CA CYS A 193 18.12 2.14 4.29
C CYS A 193 17.44 3.13 3.36
N ARG A 194 16.52 2.61 2.53
CA ARG A 194 15.69 3.41 1.64
C ARG A 194 14.24 3.08 1.85
N ALA A 195 13.42 4.11 2.02
CA ALA A 195 11.98 3.97 2.12
C ALA A 195 11.25 5.00 1.27
N THR A 196 10.28 4.54 0.49
CA THR A 196 9.29 5.41 -0.15
C THR A 196 8.05 5.44 0.71
N MET A 197 7.58 6.65 1.03
CA MET A 197 6.35 6.84 1.80
C MET A 197 5.36 7.66 0.99
N ARG A 198 4.09 7.25 1.02
CA ARG A 198 3.00 7.87 0.24
C ARG A 198 1.81 8.14 1.14
N LEU A 199 1.31 9.37 1.15
CA LEU A 199 0.03 9.69 1.75
C LEU A 199 -1.09 9.36 0.77
N VAL A 200 -1.92 8.40 1.15
CA VAL A 200 -3.05 7.92 0.35
C VAL A 200 -4.30 8.09 1.20
N GLY A 201 -5.06 9.16 0.93
CA GLY A 201 -6.16 9.59 1.79
C GLY A 201 -5.69 9.85 3.22
N GLY A 202 -6.18 9.04 4.17
CA GLY A 202 -5.81 9.12 5.59
C GLY A 202 -4.75 8.10 6.04
N PHE A 203 -4.10 7.41 5.11
CA PHE A 203 -3.11 6.38 5.39
C PHE A 203 -1.72 6.78 4.89
N LEU A 204 -0.70 6.25 5.55
CA LEU A 204 0.69 6.34 5.11
C LEU A 204 1.12 4.96 4.62
N VAL A 205 1.29 4.82 3.30
CA VAL A 205 1.79 3.60 2.66
C VAL A 205 3.30 3.68 2.59
N VAL A 206 3.99 2.74 3.23
CA VAL A 206 5.46 2.71 3.33
C VAL A 206 5.98 1.47 2.62
N ALA A 207 7.04 1.65 1.84
CA ALA A 207 7.75 0.59 1.13
C ALA A 207 9.25 0.80 1.32
N ASP A 208 9.90 -0.13 2.00
CA ASP A 208 11.35 -0.09 2.22
C ASP A 208 12.10 -1.11 1.35
N ASN A 209 13.43 -0.98 1.33
CA ASN A 209 14.33 -1.89 0.62
C ASN A 209 14.80 -3.08 1.47
N LEU A 210 14.20 -3.31 2.66
CA LEU A 210 14.59 -4.32 3.65
C LEU A 210 16.02 -4.15 4.22
N GLN A 211 16.60 -2.95 4.12
CA GLN A 211 17.90 -2.63 4.73
C GLN A 211 17.78 -1.69 5.94
N CYS A 212 16.55 -1.42 6.39
CA CYS A 212 16.25 -0.43 7.42
C CYS A 212 16.32 -0.99 8.86
N GLY A 213 17.10 -2.03 9.09
CA GLY A 213 17.23 -2.67 10.39
C GLY A 213 17.83 -4.08 10.32
N GLY A 214 17.68 -4.83 11.40
CA GLY A 214 18.11 -6.22 11.46
C GLY A 214 17.34 -7.16 10.51
N MET A 215 17.74 -8.43 10.46
CA MET A 215 17.11 -9.43 9.60
C MET A 215 15.58 -9.48 9.80
N ASN A 216 14.80 -9.54 8.71
CA ASN A 216 13.33 -9.54 8.73
C ASN A 216 12.67 -8.25 9.26
N VAL A 217 13.44 -7.23 9.66
CA VAL A 217 12.88 -5.92 10.00
C VAL A 217 12.45 -5.22 8.71
N THR A 218 11.25 -4.67 8.74
CA THR A 218 10.73 -3.87 7.65
C THR A 218 9.82 -2.77 8.16
N PHE A 219 9.94 -1.59 7.55
CA PHE A 219 8.97 -0.52 7.67
C PHE A 219 7.82 -0.66 6.68
N SER A 220 7.86 -1.61 5.74
CA SER A 220 6.82 -1.79 4.74
C SER A 220 5.47 -2.11 5.39
N GLY A 221 4.45 -1.29 5.08
CA GLY A 221 3.11 -1.44 5.64
C GLY A 221 2.20 -0.24 5.38
N VAL A 222 0.94 -0.38 5.77
CA VAL A 222 -0.08 0.69 5.67
C VAL A 222 -0.39 1.22 7.07
N TYR A 223 0.21 2.36 7.39
CA TYR A 223 0.14 2.97 8.72
C TYR A 223 -1.09 3.85 8.84
N ARG A 224 -1.59 3.94 10.08
CA ARG A 224 -2.66 4.85 10.48
C ARG A 224 -2.09 5.94 11.38
N ARG A 225 -2.54 7.18 11.20
CA ARG A 225 -2.20 8.25 12.11
C ARG A 225 -2.80 7.97 13.48
N LEU A 226 -1.98 8.01 14.52
CA LEU A 226 -2.46 8.00 15.89
C LEU A 226 -3.10 9.36 16.17
N PHE A 227 -4.41 9.38 16.32
CA PHE A 227 -5.08 10.57 16.82
C PHE A 227 -4.76 10.68 18.32
N ASP A 228 -4.07 11.74 18.73
CA ASP A 228 -3.89 12.04 20.15
C ASP A 228 -5.29 12.07 20.80
N LYS A 229 -5.48 11.27 21.86
CA LYS A 229 -6.73 11.29 22.64
C LYS A 229 -6.96 12.64 23.32
N ARG A 230 -5.97 13.53 23.31
CA ARG A 230 -6.12 14.97 23.55
C ARG A 230 -6.55 15.62 22.24
N GLY A 231 -7.86 15.55 21.98
CA GLY A 231 -8.45 16.23 20.83
C GLY A 231 -8.03 17.70 20.76
N VAL A 232 -7.81 18.17 19.53
CA VAL A 232 -7.95 19.56 19.06
C VAL A 232 -7.64 20.65 20.10
N ARG A 233 -6.55 21.38 19.86
CA ARG A 233 -6.59 22.84 19.81
C ARG A 233 -5.78 23.33 18.62
#